data_AF-S3IA66-F1
#
_entry.id   AF-S3IA66-F1
#
_cell.length_a   1.000
_cell.length_b   1.000
_cell.length_c   1.000
_cell.angle_alpha   90.00
_cell.angle_beta   90.00
_cell.angle_gamma   90.00
#
_symmetry.space_group_name_H-M   'P 1'
#
loop_
_entity.id
_entity.type
_entity.pdbx_description
1 polymer ?
#
loop_
_entity_poly.entity_id
_entity_poly.type
_entity_poly.pdbx_seq_one_letter_code
_entity_poly.pdbx_strand_id
1 'polypeptide(L)'
;MTESGKKQTSDPAFASSEAFDFWKFDTSLFRLSVDELFHLMKTLDEEASAAVGDDFDDSELFARIEMVETQIEKRYPGRAMTPYKQWLAQH
;
A
#
# COMPACT_ATOMS: atom_id res chain seq x y z
N MET A 1 24.40 -26.34 -44.72
CA MET A 1 23.25 -25.41 -44.79
C MET A 1 22.07 -26.14 -44.16
N THR A 2 21.56 -25.88 -42.97
CA THR A 2 21.67 -24.77 -42.03
C THR A 2 21.47 -25.32 -40.61
N GLU A 3 22.45 -25.13 -39.73
CA GLU A 3 22.19 -25.01 -38.28
C GLU A 3 21.42 -23.71 -38.06
N SER A 4 20.35 -23.75 -37.27
CA SER A 4 19.94 -22.65 -36.41
C SER A 4 18.87 -23.16 -35.45
N GLY A 5 19.34 -23.54 -34.27
CA GLY A 5 18.48 -23.76 -33.12
C GLY A 5 17.71 -22.47 -32.82
N LYS A 6 16.39 -22.61 -32.68
CA LYS A 6 15.62 -21.63 -31.91
C LYS A 6 16.05 -21.81 -30.46
N LYS A 7 16.97 -20.96 -30.01
CA LYS A 7 17.21 -20.77 -28.59
C LYS A 7 15.88 -20.30 -27.99
N GLN A 8 15.30 -21.15 -27.17
CA GLN A 8 14.34 -20.77 -26.17
C GLN A 8 15.09 -19.90 -25.17
N THR A 9 15.16 -18.60 -25.44
CA THR A 9 15.58 -17.60 -24.48
C THR A 9 14.40 -17.38 -23.55
N SER A 10 14.31 -18.24 -22.54
CA SER A 10 13.73 -17.85 -21.27
C SER A 10 14.58 -16.69 -20.79
N ASP A 11 14.10 -15.45 -20.93
CA ASP A 11 14.67 -14.29 -20.24
C ASP A 11 14.01 -14.24 -18.85
N PRO A 12 14.70 -14.59 -17.74
CA PRO A 12 14.15 -14.43 -16.40
C PRO A 12 14.50 -13.04 -15.83
N ALA A 13 14.43 -11.98 -16.63
CA ALA A 13 14.93 -10.66 -16.25
C ALA A 13 13.87 -9.55 -16.20
N PHE A 14 12.58 -9.87 -16.34
CA PHE A 14 11.51 -8.86 -16.29
C PHE A 14 10.39 -9.18 -15.29
N ALA A 15 10.69 -9.99 -14.28
CA ALA A 15 9.86 -10.09 -13.07
C ALA A 15 10.56 -9.38 -11.92
N SER A 16 10.76 -8.07 -12.06
CA SER A 16 10.72 -7.18 -10.90
C SER A 16 9.63 -6.15 -11.16
N SER A 17 8.40 -6.66 -11.30
CA SER A 17 7.27 -5.92 -10.75
C SER A 17 7.67 -5.72 -9.29
N GLU A 18 7.94 -4.47 -8.89
CA GLU A 18 8.31 -4.18 -7.50
C GLU A 18 7.12 -4.59 -6.63
N ALA A 19 7.11 -5.85 -6.22
CA ALA A 19 6.11 -6.38 -5.32
C ALA A 19 6.11 -5.51 -4.08
N PHE A 20 4.92 -5.15 -3.61
CA PHE A 20 4.75 -4.35 -2.41
C PHE A 20 5.62 -4.89 -1.26
N ASP A 21 6.63 -4.11 -0.86
CA ASP A 21 7.53 -4.47 0.23
C ASP A 21 6.89 -4.08 1.57
N PHE A 22 6.15 -5.04 2.11
CA PHE A 22 5.45 -4.94 3.39
C PHE A 22 6.38 -4.47 4.53
N TRP A 23 7.63 -4.94 4.58
CA TRP A 23 8.55 -4.57 5.67
C TRP A 23 9.10 -3.17 5.55
N LYS A 24 9.42 -2.74 4.33
CA LYS A 24 9.79 -1.35 4.09
C LYS A 24 8.66 -0.40 4.42
N PHE A 25 7.41 -0.76 4.10
CA PHE A 25 6.25 0.06 4.42
C PHE A 25 5.97 0.10 5.92
N ASP A 26 5.93 -1.04 6.63
CA ASP A 26 5.71 -1.05 8.10
C ASP A 26 6.78 -0.23 8.85
N THR A 27 8.03 -0.33 8.41
CA THR A 27 9.14 0.47 8.96
C THR A 27 8.95 1.97 8.72
N SER A 28 8.42 2.37 7.57
CA SER A 28 8.15 3.79 7.29
C SER A 28 7.00 4.29 8.17
N LEU A 29 5.93 3.51 8.32
CA LEU A 29 4.80 3.85 9.18
C LEU A 29 5.22 4.08 10.62
N PHE A 30 6.16 3.30 11.17
CA PHE A 30 6.66 3.49 12.53
C PHE A 30 7.37 4.85 12.74
N ARG A 31 7.92 5.43 11.68
CA ARG A 31 8.66 6.71 11.73
C ARG A 31 7.76 7.93 11.55
N LEU A 32 6.55 7.74 11.03
CA LEU A 32 5.57 8.81 10.88
C LEU A 32 5.05 9.27 12.24
N SER A 33 4.92 10.59 12.40
CA SER A 33 4.12 11.18 13.46
C SER A 33 2.65 10.80 13.32
N VAL A 34 1.87 11.03 14.37
CA VAL A 34 0.42 10.77 14.35
C VAL A 34 -0.28 11.56 13.24
N ASP A 35 0.09 12.83 13.08
CA ASP A 35 -0.52 13.72 12.10
C ASP A 35 -0.19 13.29 10.66
N GLU A 36 1.07 12.94 10.39
CA GLU A 36 1.50 12.40 9.10
C GLU A 36 0.83 11.04 8.80
N LEU A 37 0.63 10.19 9.81
CA LEU A 37 -0.08 8.92 9.65
C LEU A 37 -1.55 9.12 9.28
N PHE A 38 -2.22 10.12 9.89
CA PHE A 38 -3.61 10.46 9.56
C PHE A 38 -3.73 11.10 8.17
N HIS A 39 -2.79 11.96 7.80
CA HIS A 39 -2.72 12.47 6.43
C HIS A 39 -2.53 11.34 5.41
N LEU A 40 -1.63 10.38 5.68
CA LEU A 40 -1.45 9.21 4.83
C LEU A 40 -2.73 8.38 4.71
N MET A 41 -3.43 8.12 5.83
CA MET A 41 -4.73 7.42 5.81
C MET A 41 -5.74 8.15 4.92
N LYS A 42 -5.86 9.48 5.07
CA LYS A 42 -6.76 10.31 4.25
C LYS A 42 -6.43 10.21 2.76
N THR A 43 -5.15 10.29 2.38
CA THR A 43 -4.74 10.15 0.99
C THR A 43 -5.10 8.78 0.43
N LEU A 44 -4.93 7.71 1.21
CA LEU A 44 -5.30 6.35 0.77
C LEU A 44 -6.82 6.19 0.63
N ASP A 45 -7.62 6.76 1.55
CA ASP A 45 -9.09 6.76 1.45
C ASP A 45 -9.58 7.53 0.21
N GLU A 46 -8.94 8.66 -0.12
CA GLU A 46 -9.21 9.44 -1.32
C GLU A 46 -8.81 8.67 -2.60
N GLU A 47 -7.66 8.00 -2.60
CA GLU A 47 -7.20 7.13 -3.69
C GLU A 47 -8.16 5.96 -3.90
N ALA A 48 -8.61 5.30 -2.82
CA ALA A 48 -9.58 4.20 -2.88
C ALA A 48 -10.95 4.67 -3.39
N SER A 49 -11.35 5.89 -3.03
CA SER A 49 -12.59 6.49 -3.53
C SER A 49 -12.50 6.89 -5.02
N ALA A 50 -11.29 7.20 -5.50
CA ALA A 50 -11.04 7.59 -6.89
C ALA A 50 -10.75 6.41 -7.82
N ALA A 51 -10.37 5.25 -7.27
CA ALA A 51 -10.16 4.02 -8.01
C ALA A 51 -11.49 3.55 -8.63
N VAL A 52 -11.68 3.81 -9.93
CA VAL A 52 -12.85 3.39 -10.69
C VAL A 52 -12.39 2.67 -11.95
N GLY A 53 -12.62 1.35 -12.04
CA GLY A 53 -12.39 0.55 -13.24
C GLY A 53 -12.14 -0.92 -12.95
N ASP A 54 -12.60 -1.81 -13.83
CA ASP A 54 -12.50 -3.28 -13.69
C ASP A 54 -11.04 -3.82 -13.75
N ASP A 55 -10.09 -3.02 -14.25
CA ASP A 55 -8.69 -3.42 -14.42
C ASP A 55 -7.74 -2.86 -13.34
N PHE A 56 -8.25 -2.16 -12.32
CA PHE A 56 -7.42 -1.65 -11.22
C PHE A 56 -7.20 -2.74 -10.17
N ASP A 57 -5.95 -3.18 -9.99
CA ASP A 57 -5.58 -4.05 -8.88
C ASP A 57 -5.52 -3.22 -7.59
N ASP A 58 -6.62 -3.21 -6.85
CA ASP A 58 -6.77 -2.52 -5.57
C ASP A 58 -6.16 -3.29 -4.38
N SER A 59 -5.65 -4.50 -4.60
CA SER A 59 -5.13 -5.37 -3.54
C SER A 59 -4.00 -4.70 -2.76
N GLU A 60 -3.08 -4.01 -3.45
CA GLU A 60 -1.99 -3.26 -2.81
C GLU A 60 -2.51 -2.05 -2.03
N LEU A 61 -3.49 -1.33 -2.58
CA LEU A 61 -4.06 -0.15 -1.94
C LEU A 61 -4.77 -0.54 -0.65
N PHE A 62 -5.59 -1.58 -0.67
CA PHE A 62 -6.27 -2.08 0.53
C PHE A 62 -5.28 -2.68 1.55
N ALA A 63 -4.21 -3.35 1.10
CA ALA A 63 -3.15 -3.80 2.00
C ALA A 63 -2.47 -2.60 2.71
N ARG A 64 -2.19 -1.51 1.99
CA ARG A 64 -1.63 -0.28 2.58
C ARG A 64 -2.59 0.36 3.58
N ILE A 65 -3.89 0.40 3.28
CA ILE A 65 -4.93 0.89 4.20
C ILE A 65 -4.93 0.06 5.47
N GLU A 66 -5.06 -1.27 5.38
CA GLU A 66 -5.11 -2.17 6.54
C GLU A 66 -3.85 -2.03 7.43
N MET A 67 -2.68 -1.85 6.82
CA MET A 67 -1.44 -1.61 7.55
C MET A 67 -1.45 -0.27 8.30
N VAL A 68 -1.98 0.79 7.70
CA VAL A 68 -2.12 2.09 8.35
C VAL A 68 -3.14 2.00 9.48
N GLU A 69 -4.28 1.35 9.28
CA GLU A 69 -5.29 1.09 10.34
C GLU A 69 -4.67 0.33 11.52
N THR A 70 -3.89 -0.73 11.24
CA THR A 70 -3.16 -1.49 12.25
C THR A 70 -2.17 -0.61 13.02
N GLN A 71 -1.48 0.29 12.33
CA GLN A 71 -0.53 1.22 12.94
C GLN A 71 -1.21 2.33 13.74
N ILE A 72 -2.44 2.72 13.39
CA ILE A 72 -3.30 3.59 14.21
C ILE A 72 -3.73 2.85 15.48
N GLU A 73 -4.21 1.61 15.37
CA GLU A 73 -4.65 0.79 16.51
C GLU A 73 -3.48 0.49 17.48
N LYS A 74 -2.28 0.23 16.97
CA LYS A 74 -1.06 0.06 17.81
C LYS A 74 -0.75 1.31 18.65
N ARG A 75 -0.99 2.51 18.10
CA ARG A 75 -0.77 3.79 18.80
C ARG A 75 -1.92 4.15 19.75
N TYR A 76 -3.14 3.69 19.43
CA TYR A 76 -4.35 3.96 20.20
C TYR A 76 -5.14 2.67 20.50
N PRO A 77 -4.61 1.77 21.35
CA PRO A 77 -5.22 0.46 21.58
C PRO A 77 -6.67 0.56 22.07
N GLY A 78 -7.56 -0.22 21.46
CA GLY A 78 -8.98 -0.32 21.77
C GLY A 78 -9.82 0.84 21.24
N ARG A 79 -9.27 1.72 20.41
CA ARG A 79 -9.99 2.88 19.86
C ARG A 79 -10.33 2.75 18.37
N ALA A 80 -9.78 1.76 17.68
CA ALA A 80 -9.94 1.54 16.25
C ALA A 80 -9.71 2.85 15.48
N MET A 81 -10.55 3.12 14.48
CA MET A 81 -10.48 4.34 13.66
C MET A 81 -11.05 5.60 14.32
N THR A 82 -11.44 5.56 15.60
CA THR A 82 -11.98 6.72 16.31
C THR A 82 -11.05 7.93 16.32
N PRO A 83 -9.74 7.79 16.63
CA PRO A 83 -8.81 8.93 16.64
C PRO A 83 -8.69 9.62 15.28
N TYR A 84 -8.63 8.83 14.20
CA TYR A 84 -8.60 9.35 12.83
C TYR A 84 -9.89 10.09 12.47
N LYS A 85 -11.06 9.53 12.80
CA LYS A 85 -12.36 10.19 12.56
C LYS A 85 -12.50 11.51 13.32
N GLN A 86 -11.97 11.57 14.53
CA GLN A 86 -11.93 12.81 15.31
C GLN A 86 -11.01 13.86 14.69
N TRP A 87 -9.85 13.44 14.17
CA TRP A 87 -8.93 14.32 13.45
C TRP A 87 -9.56 14.86 12.16
N LEU A 88 -10.24 14.02 11.38
CA LEU A 88 -10.99 14.44 10.17
C LEU A 88 -12.08 15.47 10.49
N ALA A 89 -12.76 15.36 11.63
CA ALA A 89 -13.79 16.33 11.99
C ALA A 89 -13.22 17.74 12.30
N GLN A 90 -11.91 17.85 12.45
CA GLN A 90 -11.21 19.09 12.80
C GLN A 90 -10.42 19.69 11.63
N HIS A 91 -10.34 19.01 10.48
CA HIS A 91 -9.52 19.38 9.31
C HIS A 91 -10.32 19.29 8.01
#